data_AF-A0A940LAA6-F1
#
_entry.id   AF-A0A940LAA6-F1
#
_cell.length_a   1.000
_cell.length_b   1.000
_cell.length_c   1.000
_cell.angle_alpha   90.00
_cell.angle_beta   90.00
_cell.angle_gamma   90.00
#
_symmetry.space_group_name_H-M   'P 1'
#
loop_
_entity.id
_entity.type
_entity.pdbx_description
1 polymer ?
#
loop_
_entity_poly.entity_id
_entity_poly.type
_entity_poly.pdbx_seq_one_letter_code
_entity_poly.pdbx_strand_id
1 'polypeptide(L)'
;MAKDPFDSIGTQFSFVAHNVTLTCERLNLPRVIAFRVAFSSSRLPIVITKAKGADKSNFWTSVPEGRQQEAEGVGKLIEEHLKSKDQ
;
A
#
# COMPACT_ATOMS: atom_id res chain seq x y z
N MET A 1 -12.05 -20.84 -1.22
CA MET A 1 -12.05 -19.39 -0.92
C MET A 1 -10.62 -19.03 -0.55
N ALA A 2 -9.91 -18.31 -1.43
CA ALA A 2 -8.55 -17.87 -1.13
C ALA A 2 -8.65 -16.75 -0.08
N LYS A 3 -7.96 -16.90 1.06
CA LYS A 3 -7.82 -15.80 2.01
C LYS A 3 -7.02 -14.71 1.33
N ASP A 4 -7.54 -13.49 1.29
CA ASP A 4 -6.76 -12.35 0.84
C ASP A 4 -5.51 -12.25 1.73
N PRO A 5 -4.30 -12.17 1.16
CA PRO A 5 -3.06 -12.08 1.94
C PRO A 5 -3.00 -10.81 2.82
N PHE A 6 -3.97 -9.91 2.67
CA PHE A 6 -4.14 -8.67 3.42
C PHE A 6 -5.04 -8.82 4.66
N ASP A 7 -5.72 -9.95 4.84
CA ASP A 7 -6.76 -10.13 5.87
C ASP A 7 -6.20 -10.55 7.25
N SER A 8 -4.92 -10.94 7.31
CA SER A 8 -4.28 -11.49 8.53
C SER A 8 -3.16 -10.62 9.12
N ILE A 9 -2.86 -9.46 8.53
CA ILE A 9 -1.84 -8.54 9.02
C ILE A 9 -2.51 -7.54 9.95
N GLY A 10 -1.92 -7.31 11.13
CA GLY A 10 -2.38 -6.24 12.03
C GLY A 10 -2.63 -4.94 11.27
N THR A 11 -3.57 -4.12 11.75
CA THR A 11 -4.00 -2.89 11.06
C THR A 11 -2.86 -1.93 10.72
N GLN A 12 -1.68 -2.11 11.29
CA GLN A 12 -0.49 -1.32 11.04
C GLN A 12 0.79 -2.16 10.97
N PHE A 13 1.70 -1.79 10.09
CA PHE A 13 3.07 -2.32 10.03
C PHE A 13 4.04 -1.25 9.54
N SER A 14 5.33 -1.46 9.76
CA SER A 14 6.38 -0.55 9.27
C SER A 14 7.59 -1.31 8.74
N PHE A 15 8.23 -0.75 7.72
CA PHE A 15 9.47 -1.27 7.15
C PHE A 15 10.32 -0.13 6.61
N VAL A 16 11.62 -0.39 6.44
CA VAL A 16 12.57 0.60 5.89
C VAL A 16 12.76 0.32 4.41
N ALA A 17 12.62 1.35 3.58
CA ALA A 17 12.97 1.33 2.17
C ALA A 17 13.67 2.64 1.80
N HIS A 18 14.78 2.57 1.07
CA HIS A 18 15.56 3.74 0.64
C HIS A 18 15.90 4.71 1.79
N ASN A 19 16.32 4.17 2.95
CA ASN A 19 16.62 4.95 4.16
C ASN A 19 15.43 5.76 4.72
N VAL A 20 14.21 5.44 4.32
CA VAL A 20 12.98 6.01 4.87
C VAL A 20 12.16 4.90 5.50
N THR A 21 11.69 5.14 6.72
CA THR A 21 10.72 4.26 7.37
C THR A 21 9.34 4.58 6.81
N LEU A 22 8.70 3.58 6.21
CA LEU A 22 7.32 3.63 5.78
C LEU A 22 6.46 3.02 6.89
N THR A 23 5.53 3.80 7.42
CA THR A 23 4.52 3.33 8.37
C THR A 23 3.20 3.19 7.61
N CYS A 24 2.78 1.94 7.40
CA CYS A 24 1.60 1.59 6.64
C CYS A 24 0.46 1.21 7.57
N GLU A 25 -0.69 1.85 7.41
CA GLU A 25 -1.92 1.58 8.14
C GLU A 25 -2.98 1.12 7.13
N ARG A 26 -3.51 -0.08 7.31
CA ARG A 26 -4.60 -0.62 6.49
C ARG A 26 -5.88 0.13 6.85
N LEU A 27 -6.46 0.82 5.88
CA LEU A 27 -7.77 1.45 6.04
C LEU A 27 -8.86 0.39 5.95
N ASN A 28 -9.77 0.37 6.93
CA ASN A 28 -10.89 -0.57 6.96
C ASN A 28 -11.99 -0.13 5.98
N LEU A 29 -11.82 -0.51 4.71
CA LEU A 29 -12.77 -0.22 3.63
C LEU A 29 -13.32 -1.54 3.07
N PRO A 30 -14.65 -1.68 2.91
CA PRO A 30 -15.29 -2.98 2.65
C PRO A 30 -15.03 -3.55 1.24
N ARG A 31 -14.58 -2.74 0.28
CA ARG A 31 -14.47 -3.15 -1.13
C ARG A 31 -13.11 -2.91 -1.76
N VAL A 32 -12.21 -2.23 -1.05
CA VAL A 32 -10.94 -1.80 -1.62
C VAL A 32 -9.79 -2.04 -0.67
N ILE A 33 -8.64 -2.37 -1.26
CA ILE A 33 -7.37 -2.37 -0.54
C ILE A 33 -6.84 -0.95 -0.58
N ALA A 34 -6.71 -0.35 0.58
CA ALA A 34 -6.21 0.98 0.80
C ALA A 34 -5.32 1.04 2.03
N PHE A 35 -4.23 1.78 1.91
CA PHE A 35 -3.25 2.01 2.95
C PHE A 35 -3.03 3.50 3.11
N ARG A 36 -3.07 3.99 4.34
CA ARG A 36 -2.46 5.27 4.69
C ARG A 36 -0.98 5.00 4.97
N VAL A 37 -0.10 5.67 4.24
CA VAL A 37 1.34 5.50 4.34
C VAL A 37 1.94 6.82 4.82
N ALA A 38 2.56 6.78 5.99
CA ALA A 38 3.36 7.87 6.53
C ALA A 38 4.85 7.58 6.31
N PHE A 39 5.62 8.63 6.11
CA PHE A 39 7.06 8.55 5.87
C PHE A 39 7.80 9.18 7.05
N SER A 40 8.94 8.62 7.45
CA SER A 40 9.83 9.28 8.43
C SER A 40 10.52 10.53 7.88
N SER A 41 10.44 10.77 6.56
CA SER A 41 10.92 11.99 5.89
C SER A 41 9.92 13.15 6.01
N SER A 42 10.29 14.33 5.52
CA SER A 42 9.39 15.50 5.43
C SER A 42 8.23 15.38 4.42
N ARG A 43 8.14 14.26 3.69
CA ARG A 43 7.06 13.99 2.74
C ARG A 43 5.71 13.84 3.44
N LEU A 44 4.67 14.43 2.86
CA LEU A 44 3.31 14.28 3.36
C LEU A 44 2.84 12.83 3.24
N PRO A 45 2.08 12.32 4.22
CA PRO A 45 1.45 11.01 4.12
C PRO A 45 0.62 10.89 2.83
N ILE A 46 0.53 9.67 2.30
CA ILE A 46 -0.24 9.36 1.11
C ILE A 46 -1.24 8.27 1.46
N VAL A 47 -2.47 8.38 0.95
CA VAL A 47 -3.38 7.23 0.91
C VAL A 47 -3.25 6.61 -0.47
N ILE A 48 -2.96 5.33 -0.51
CA ILE A 48 -2.88 4.57 -1.76
C ILE A 48 -3.93 3.47 -1.75
N THR A 49 -4.44 3.13 -2.93
CA THR A 49 -5.41 2.05 -3.11
C THR A 49 -5.10 1.24 -4.35
N LYS A 50 -5.53 -0.03 -4.35
CA LYS A 50 -5.40 -0.92 -5.51
C LYS A 50 -6.63 -0.75 -6.40
N ALA A 51 -6.42 -0.19 -7.58
CA ALA A 51 -7.42 0.03 -8.61
C ALA A 51 -7.27 -1.01 -9.74
N LYS A 52 -8.31 -1.14 -10.56
CA LYS A 52 -8.33 -2.03 -11.73
C LYS A 52 -8.34 -1.19 -13.01
N GLY A 53 -7.35 -1.40 -13.86
CA GLY A 53 -7.21 -0.74 -15.16
C GLY A 53 -8.18 -1.27 -16.20
N ALA A 54 -8.30 -0.55 -17.32
CA ALA A 54 -9.14 -0.92 -18.46
C ALA A 54 -8.69 -2.25 -19.12
N ASP A 55 -7.39 -2.53 -19.04
CA ASP A 55 -6.74 -3.79 -19.43
C ASP A 55 -6.95 -4.94 -18.42
N LYS A 56 -7.76 -4.72 -17.37
CA LYS A 56 -8.00 -5.62 -16.24
C LYS A 56 -6.78 -5.85 -15.34
N SER A 57 -5.67 -5.14 -15.54
CA SER A 57 -4.53 -5.22 -14.64
C SER A 57 -4.82 -4.45 -13.34
N ASN A 58 -4.24 -4.90 -12.23
CA ASN A 58 -4.33 -4.16 -10.98
C ASN A 58 -3.14 -3.20 -10.90
N PHE A 59 -3.39 -1.96 -10.49
CA PHE A 59 -2.35 -0.96 -10.27
C PHE A 59 -2.61 -0.19 -8.97
N TRP A 60 -1.55 0.40 -8.42
CA TRP A 60 -1.65 1.24 -7.24
C TRP A 60 -1.88 2.69 -7.63
N THR A 61 -2.78 3.39 -6.94
CA THR A 61 -3.07 4.80 -7.20
C THR A 61 -3.26 5.58 -5.89
N SER A 62 -3.10 6.89 -5.95
CA SER A 62 -3.23 7.78 -4.79
C SER A 62 -4.65 8.31 -4.64
N VAL A 63 -5.06 8.56 -3.39
CA VAL A 63 -6.32 9.23 -3.06
C VAL A 63 -6.04 10.39 -2.09
N PRO A 64 -6.29 11.66 -2.47
CA PRO A 64 -6.65 12.14 -3.80
C PRO A 64 -5.59 11.85 -4.87
N GLU A 65 -6.00 11.97 -6.12
CA GLU A 65 -5.15 11.76 -7.30
C GLU A 65 -4.02 12.80 -7.38
N GLY A 66 -3.00 12.53 -8.22
CA GLY A 66 -1.88 13.46 -8.46
C GLY A 66 -0.53 13.00 -7.89
N ARG A 67 -0.48 11.88 -7.17
CA ARG A 67 0.75 11.24 -6.67
C ARG A 67 0.94 9.83 -7.22
N GLN A 68 0.59 9.61 -8.48
CA GLN A 68 0.56 8.28 -9.11
C GLN A 68 1.90 7.55 -9.05
N GLN A 69 3.00 8.21 -9.45
CA GLN A 69 4.34 7.61 -9.43
C GLN A 69 4.76 7.18 -8.00
N GLU A 70 4.41 7.99 -7.00
CA GLU A 70 4.69 7.65 -5.60
C GLU A 70 3.79 6.51 -5.12
N ALA A 71 2.51 6.49 -5.50
CA ALA A 71 1.59 5.42 -5.16
C ALA A 71 2.01 4.07 -5.75
N GLU A 72 2.47 4.04 -6.99
CA GLU A 72 3.01 2.84 -7.63
C GLU A 72 4.27 2.34 -6.93
N GLY A 73 5.21 3.23 -6.65
CA GLY A 73 6.44 2.87 -5.95
C GLY A 73 6.17 2.33 -4.54
N VAL A 74 5.37 3.05 -3.76
CA VAL A 74 5.01 2.64 -2.39
C VAL A 74 4.18 1.36 -2.38
N GLY A 75 3.21 1.25 -3.28
CA GLY A 75 2.36 0.06 -3.39
C GLY A 75 3.15 -1.20 -3.72
N LYS A 76 4.11 -1.11 -4.63
CA LYS A 76 5.03 -2.21 -4.94
C LYS A 76 5.85 -2.64 -3.71
N LEU A 77 6.41 -1.68 -2.97
CA LEU A 77 7.16 -1.95 -1.73
C LEU A 77 6.30 -2.66 -0.67
N ILE A 78 5.03 -2.26 -0.54
CA ILE A 78 4.08 -2.94 0.35
C ILE A 78 3.85 -4.37 -0.12
N GLU A 79 3.59 -4.61 -1.41
CA GLU A 79 3.39 -5.98 -1.92
C GLU A 79 4.61 -6.87 -1.72
N GLU A 80 5.81 -6.35 -1.94
CA GLU A 80 7.06 -7.07 -1.68
C GLU A 80 7.21 -7.41 -0.20
N HIS A 81 6.95 -6.46 0.70
CA HIS A 81 7.00 -6.68 2.14
C HIS A 81 6.00 -7.76 2.59
N LEU A 82 4.77 -7.70 2.08
CA LEU A 82 3.73 -8.65 2.48
C LEU A 82 3.97 -10.05 1.91
N LYS A 83 4.45 -10.17 0.67
CA LYS A 83 4.86 -11.46 0.10
C LYS A 83 6.01 -12.10 0.88
N SER A 84 6.96 -11.30 1.37
CA SER A 84 8.09 -11.82 2.15
C SER A 84 7.70 -12.38 3.53
N LYS A 85 6.51 -12.01 4.05
CA LYS A 85 6.01 -12.48 5.35
C LYS A 85 5.10 -13.71 5.24
N ASP A 86 4.68 -14.07 4.03
CA ASP A 86 3.81 -15.23 3.75
C ASP A 86 4.62 -16.50 3.39
N GLN A 87 5.96 -16.42 3.46
CA GLN A 87 6.90 -17.51 3.18
C GLN A 87 7.61 -17.97 4.45
#